data_AF-A0A2T2XAW0-F1
#
_entry.id   AF-A0A2T2XAW0-F1
#
_cell.length_a   1.000
_cell.length_b   1.000
_cell.length_c   1.000
_cell.angle_alpha   90.00
_cell.angle_beta   90.00
_cell.angle_gamma   90.00
#
_symmetry.space_group_name_H-M   'P 1'
#
loop_
_entity.id
_entity.type
_entity.pdbx_description
1 polymer ?
#
loop_
_entity_poly.entity_id
_entity_poly.type
_entity_poly.pdbx_seq_one_letter_code
_entity_poly.pdbx_strand_id
1 'polypeptide(L)' 'MIHYTRHAQQRMQQRGITTQEVEDCLAQPDITYPDGNGNVNVIRGSLRVVVTADRKQVITVVRK' A
#
# COMPACT_ATOMS: atom_id res chain seq x y z
N MET A 1 7.69 12.27 -0.34
CA MET A 1 7.65 11.57 0.96
C MET A 1 6.27 10.98 1.13
N ILE A 2 6.19 9.66 1.34
CA ILE A 2 4.92 8.94 1.46
C ILE A 2 4.47 8.98 2.93
N HIS A 3 3.22 9.38 3.18
CA HIS A 3 2.64 9.39 4.51
C HIS A 3 1.93 8.07 4.80
N TYR A 4 2.29 7.41 5.90
CA TYR A 4 1.62 6.20 6.35
C TYR A 4 0.54 6.55 7.37
N THR A 5 -0.71 6.16 7.11
CA THR A 5 -1.77 6.30 8.10
C THR A 5 -1.50 5.41 9.32
N ARG A 6 -2.05 5.77 10.48
CA ARG A 6 -2.00 4.91 11.69
C ARG A 6 -2.54 3.51 11.40
N HIS A 7 -3.59 3.40 10.58
CA HIS A 7 -4.16 2.12 10.18
C HIS A 7 -3.16 1.28 9.37
N ALA A 8 -2.52 1.86 8.36
CA ALA A 8 -1.48 1.19 7.58
C ALA A 8 -0.31 0.74 8.46
N GLN A 9 0.19 1.60 9.34
CA GLN A 9 1.29 1.26 10.25
C GLN A 9 0.95 0.08 11.17
N GLN A 10 -0.26 0.06 11.73
CA GLN A 10 -0.72 -1.07 12.54
C GLN A 10 -0.77 -2.38 11.73
N ARG A 11 -1.25 -2.33 10.48
CA ARG A 11 -1.28 -3.52 9.60
C ARG A 11 0.12 -4.00 9.25
N MET A 12 1.04 -3.07 8.99
CA MET A 12 2.44 -3.37 8.73
C MET A 12 3.08 -4.08 9.92
N GLN A 13 2.91 -3.53 11.13
CA GLN A 13 3.43 -4.13 12.35
C GLN A 13 2.85 -5.54 12.62
N GLN A 14 1.53 -5.69 12.50
CA GLN A 14 0.84 -6.98 12.72
C GLN A 14 1.29 -8.08 11.75
N ARG A 15 1.75 -7.71 10.56
CA ARG A 15 2.06 -8.65 9.46
C ARG A 15 3.55 -8.70 9.11
N GLY A 16 4.40 -8.03 9.89
CA GLY A 16 5.84 -7.96 9.64
C GLY A 16 6.19 -7.34 8.28
N ILE A 17 5.40 -6.38 7.80
CA ILE A 17 5.62 -5.71 6.52
C ILE A 17 6.49 -4.49 6.75
N THR A 18 7.62 -4.42 6.06
CA THR A 18 8.57 -3.32 6.15
C THR A 18 8.16 -2.14 5.26
N THR A 19 8.71 -0.96 5.54
CA THR A 19 8.56 0.20 4.65
C THR A 19 9.16 -0.08 3.28
N GLN A 20 10.30 -0.76 3.22
CA GLN A 20 10.96 -1.13 1.95
C GLN A 20 10.04 -1.96 1.06
N GLU A 21 9.35 -2.98 1.61
CA GLU A 21 8.43 -3.80 0.83
C GLU A 21 7.24 -3.00 0.28
N VAL A 22 6.75 -2.01 1.03
CA VAL A 22 5.69 -1.10 0.56
C VAL A 22 6.22 -0.20 -0.55
N GLU A 23 7.40 0.38 -0.37
CA GLU A 23 8.04 1.24 -1.37
C GLU A 23 8.35 0.49 -2.66
N ASP A 24 8.86 -0.74 -2.55
CA ASP A 24 9.09 -1.65 -3.66
C ASP A 24 7.79 -1.98 -4.40
N CYS A 25 6.70 -2.23 -3.69
CA CYS A 25 5.38 -2.46 -4.28
C CYS A 25 4.86 -1.23 -5.02
N LEU A 26 5.08 -0.03 -4.49
CA LEU A 26 4.67 1.22 -5.11
C LEU A 26 5.53 1.60 -6.32
N ALA A 27 6.82 1.25 -6.31
CA ALA A 27 7.77 1.58 -7.37
C ALA A 27 7.67 0.64 -8.58
N GLN A 28 7.45 -0.66 -8.36
CA GLN A 28 7.39 -1.67 -9.40
C GLN A 28 6.16 -2.58 -9.21
N PRO A 29 4.96 -2.07 -9.46
CA PRO A 29 3.75 -2.85 -9.29
C PRO A 29 3.54 -3.86 -10.42
N ASP A 30 3.00 -5.02 -10.08
CA ASP A 30 2.51 -5.99 -11.06
C ASP A 30 1.16 -5.52 -11.63
N ILE A 31 0.29 -5.01 -10.76
CA ILE A 31 -1.08 -4.60 -11.10
C ILE A 31 -1.46 -3.33 -10.32
N THR A 32 -2.12 -2.40 -11.00
CA THR A 32 -2.76 -1.24 -10.37
C THR A 32 -4.20 -1.07 -10.84
N TYR A 33 -5.12 -0.81 -9.91
CA TYR A 33 -6.52 -0.52 -10.24
C TYR A 33 -7.17 0.41 -9.21
N PRO A 34 -8.11 1.28 -9.62
CA PRO A 34 -8.83 2.14 -8.67
C PRO A 34 -9.78 1.31 -7.79
N ASP A 35 -9.99 1.73 -6.54
CA ASP A 35 -11.14 1.30 -5.75
C ASP A 35 -12.36 2.20 -6.03
N GLY A 36 -13.55 1.76 -5.60
CA GLY A 36 -14.78 2.55 -5.73
C GLY A 36 -14.83 3.83 -4.88
N ASN A 37 -13.79 4.12 -4.09
CA ASN A 37 -13.70 5.27 -3.19
C ASN A 37 -12.66 6.30 -3.66
N GLY A 38 -12.13 6.17 -4.89
CA GLY A 38 -11.13 7.10 -5.43
C GLY A 38 -9.70 6.87 -4.94
N ASN A 39 -9.42 5.71 -4.33
CA ASN A 39 -8.08 5.26 -4.00
C ASN A 39 -7.57 4.30 -5.08
N VAL A 40 -6.29 3.93 -4.99
CA VAL A 40 -5.65 3.00 -5.92
C VAL A 40 -5.12 1.81 -5.14
N ASN A 41 -5.51 0.61 -5.57
CA ASN A 41 -4.89 -0.64 -5.15
C ASN A 41 -3.66 -0.87 -6.01
N VAL A 42 -2.54 -1.13 -5.34
CA VAL A 42 -1.25 -1.44 -5.94
C VAL A 42 -0.84 -2.81 -5.45
N ILE A 43 -0.61 -3.76 -6.36
CA ILE A 43 -0.28 -5.14 -6.03
C ILE A 43 1.11 -5.47 -6.57
N ARG A 44 1.92 -6.11 -5.73
CA ARG A 44 3.19 -6.76 -6.10
C ARG A 44 3.31 -8.08 -5.35
N GLY A 45 3.34 -9.20 -6.08
CA GLY A 45 3.31 -10.55 -5.50
C GLY A 45 2.12 -10.74 -4.56
N SER A 46 2.41 -11.10 -3.30
CA SER A 46 1.38 -11.29 -2.26
C SER A 46 1.01 -10.00 -1.51
N LEU A 47 1.66 -8.87 -1.83
CA LEU A 47 1.43 -7.60 -1.15
C LEU A 47 0.46 -6.72 -1.93
N ARG A 48 -0.57 -6.24 -1.24
CA ARG A 48 -1.49 -5.21 -1.73
C ARG A 48 -1.39 -3.96 -0.85
N VAL A 49 -1.09 -2.84 -1.46
CA VAL A 49 -1.03 -1.51 -0.85
C VAL A 49 -2.19 -0.68 -1.41
N VAL A 50 -2.94 0.00 -0.53
CA VAL A 50 -3.96 0.96 -0.96
C VAL A 50 -3.46 2.36 -0.68
N VAL A 51 -3.45 3.20 -1.72
CA VAL A 51 -2.97 4.59 -1.66
C VAL A 51 -4.02 5.57 -2.17
N THR A 52 -3.94 6.83 -1.75
CA THR A 52 -4.74 7.92 -2.34
C THR A 52 -4.46 8.07 -3.84
N ALA A 53 -5.39 8.68 -4.60
CA ALA A 53 -5.22 8.90 -6.04
C ALA A 53 -3.92 9.63 -6.41
N ASP A 54 -3.49 10.58 -5.57
CA ASP A 54 -2.23 11.33 -5.74
C ASP A 54 -0.98 10.55 -5.28
N ARG A 55 -1.16 9.31 -4.79
CA ARG A 55 -0.13 8.39 -4.27
C ARG A 55 0.72 8.95 -3.13
N LYS A 56 0.28 10.01 -2.44
CA LYS A 56 1.03 10.61 -1.33
C LYS A 56 0.80 9.92 0.01
N GLN A 57 -0.28 9.16 0.15
CA GLN A 57 -0.67 8.55 1.42
C GLN A 57 -1.02 7.06 1.27
N VAL A 58 -0.46 6.23 2.16
CA VAL A 58 -0.78 4.81 2.29
C VAL A 58 -1.90 4.64 3.32
N ILE A 59 -3.04 4.13 2.85
CA ILE A 59 -4.28 3.97 3.61
C ILE A 59 -4.32 2.61 4.30
N THR A 60 -3.97 1.53 3.59
CA THR A 60 -3.88 0.19 4.17
C THR A 60 -2.86 -0.67 3.45
N VAL A 61 -2.41 -1.73 4.12
CA VAL A 61 -1.48 -2.71 3.57
C VAL A 61 -1.97 -4.11 3.95
N VAL A 62 -2.01 -5.01 2.97
CA VAL A 62 -2.52 -6.37 3.11
C VAL A 62 -1.53 -7.34 2.47
N ARG A 63 -1.05 -8.31 3.25
CA ARG A 63 -0.36 -9.51 2.74
C ARG A 63 -1.34 -10.67 2.67
N LYS A 64 -1.49 -11.29 1.49
CA LYS A 64 -2.27 -12.52 1.30
C LYS A 64 -1.39 -13.76 1.37
#